data_AF-A0A519QVA5-F1
#
_entry.id   AF-A0A519QVA5-F1
#
_cell.length_a   1.000
_cell.length_b   1.000
_cell.length_c   1.000
_cell.angle_alpha   90.00
_cell.angle_beta   90.00
_cell.angle_gamma   90.00
#
_symmetry.space_group_name_H-M   'P 1'
#
loop_
_entity.id
_entity.type
_entity.pdbx_description
1 polymer ?
#
loop_
_entity_poly.entity_id
_entity_poly.type
_entity_poly.pdbx_seq_one_letter_code
_entity_poly.pdbx_strand_id
1 'polypeptide(L)'
;MTDPVIEQARELAAAFLDGMRRQDLALMIRAGEGDDFPEVITAAALLEGLGARNAHQETALRAYADREFWDDDLPGGSLASHDKGAMARNVLAGREPFYNCE
;
A
#
# COMPACT_ATOMS: atom_id res chain seq x y z
N MET A 1 10.94 -13.29 -14.40
CA MET A 1 10.05 -12.12 -14.21
C MET A 1 10.60 -11.37 -13.02
N THR A 2 11.16 -10.19 -13.22
CA THR A 2 11.64 -9.35 -12.12
C THR A 2 10.46 -8.81 -11.32
N ASP A 3 10.64 -8.73 -10.00
CA ASP A 3 9.62 -8.25 -9.08
C ASP A 3 9.34 -6.76 -9.37
N PRO A 4 8.09 -6.36 -9.70
CA PRO A 4 7.76 -4.97 -10.01
C PRO A 4 8.03 -4.01 -8.86
N VAL A 5 8.05 -4.48 -7.61
CA VAL A 5 8.41 -3.68 -6.44
C VAL A 5 9.89 -3.34 -6.47
N ILE A 6 10.75 -4.32 -6.81
CA ILE A 6 12.19 -4.12 -6.80
C ILE A 6 12.65 -3.17 -7.91
N GLU A 7 12.03 -3.22 -9.09
CA GLU A 7 12.34 -2.27 -10.16
C GLU A 7 11.97 -0.83 -9.78
N GLN A 8 10.81 -0.64 -9.13
CA GLN A 8 10.43 0.68 -8.60
C GLN A 8 11.34 1.14 -7.46
N ALA A 9 11.76 0.21 -6.60
CA ALA A 9 12.70 0.50 -5.51
C ALA A 9 14.06 0.94 -6.06
N ARG A 10 14.57 0.28 -7.10
CA ARG A 10 15.79 0.67 -7.82
C ARG A 10 15.68 2.07 -8.40
N GLU A 11 14.60 2.39 -9.10
CA GLU A 11 14.43 3.72 -9.68
C GLU A 11 14.35 4.81 -8.61
N LEU A 12 13.65 4.55 -7.49
CA LEU A 12 13.58 5.49 -6.38
C LEU A 12 14.97 5.70 -5.73
N ALA A 13 15.69 4.62 -5.46
CA ALA A 13 17.03 4.67 -4.89
C ALA A 13 18.04 5.35 -5.83
N ALA A 14 17.99 5.06 -7.13
CA ALA A 14 18.85 5.68 -8.13
C ALA A 14 18.57 7.20 -8.24
N ALA A 15 17.30 7.61 -8.26
CA ALA A 15 16.92 9.02 -8.26
C ALA A 15 17.40 9.75 -6.99
N PHE A 16 17.33 9.09 -5.83
CA PHE A 16 17.86 9.62 -4.57
C PHE A 16 19.38 9.83 -4.63
N LEU A 17 20.13 8.82 -5.09
CA LEU A 17 21.59 8.89 -5.20
C LEU A 17 22.07 9.89 -6.26
N ASP A 18 21.34 10.02 -7.37
CA ASP A 18 21.58 11.07 -8.37
C ASP A 18 21.45 12.47 -7.73
N GLY A 19 20.42 12.68 -6.91
CA GLY A 19 20.24 13.92 -6.13
C GLY A 19 21.40 14.21 -5.17
N MET A 20 22.05 13.17 -4.65
CA MET A 20 23.26 13.25 -3.82
C MET A 20 24.56 13.35 -4.63
N ARG A 21 24.48 13.46 -5.97
CA ARG A 21 25.63 13.45 -6.90
C ARG A 21 26.46 12.17 -6.85
N ARG A 22 25.86 11.03 -6.46
CA ARG A 22 26.47 9.69 -6.49
C ARG A 22 26.00 8.91 -7.72
N GLN A 23 26.28 9.48 -8.89
CA GLN A 23 25.82 8.98 -10.20
C GLN A 23 26.40 7.62 -10.55
N ASP A 24 27.61 7.33 -10.05
CA ASP A 24 28.27 6.02 -10.16
C ASP A 24 27.40 4.90 -9.57
N LEU A 25 26.89 5.12 -8.35
CA LEU A 25 26.01 4.15 -7.70
C LEU A 25 24.63 4.08 -8.34
N ALA A 26 24.06 5.22 -8.73
CA ALA A 26 22.76 5.26 -9.38
C ALA A 26 22.76 4.47 -10.70
N LEU A 27 23.85 4.53 -11.47
CA LEU A 27 24.03 3.71 -12.67
C LEU A 27 24.12 2.21 -12.33
N MET A 28 24.84 1.86 -11.28
CA MET A 28 24.97 0.46 -10.84
C MET A 28 23.64 -0.14 -10.40
N ILE A 29 22.84 0.61 -9.64
CA ILE A 29 21.49 0.19 -9.23
C ILE A 29 20.57 0.00 -10.44
N ARG A 30 20.58 0.93 -11.40
CA ARG A 30 19.77 0.81 -12.65
C ARG A 30 20.21 -0.36 -13.53
N ALA A 31 21.47 -0.77 -13.45
CA ALA A 31 21.97 -1.97 -14.12
C ALA A 31 21.52 -3.27 -13.43
N GLY A 32 20.86 -3.19 -12.27
CA GLY A 32 20.40 -4.35 -11.49
C GLY A 32 21.48 -4.95 -10.59
N GLU A 33 22.59 -4.24 -10.36
CA GLU A 33 23.74 -4.73 -9.58
C GLU A 33 23.76 -4.20 -8.12
N GLY A 34 22.68 -3.56 -7.67
CA GLY A 34 22.64 -2.87 -6.36
C GLY A 34 21.42 -3.20 -5.49
N ASP A 35 20.82 -4.39 -5.64
CA ASP A 35 19.62 -4.77 -4.87
C ASP A 35 19.86 -4.87 -3.36
N ASP A 36 21.11 -5.11 -2.96
CA ASP A 36 21.56 -5.18 -1.56
C ASP A 36 21.87 -3.80 -0.96
N PHE A 37 21.73 -2.73 -1.74
CA PHE A 37 21.98 -1.39 -1.26
C PHE A 37 20.95 -1.01 -0.19
N PRO A 38 21.36 -0.39 0.92
CA PRO A 38 20.42 0.06 1.95
C PRO A 38 19.30 0.93 1.39
N GLU A 39 19.59 1.77 0.40
CA GLU A 39 18.62 2.63 -0.28
C GLU A 39 17.56 1.82 -1.03
N VAL A 40 17.95 0.74 -1.73
CA VAL A 40 17.02 -0.13 -2.48
C VAL A 40 16.17 -0.94 -1.51
N ILE A 41 16.78 -1.54 -0.49
CA ILE A 41 16.05 -2.30 0.55
C ILE A 41 15.03 -1.40 1.26
N THR A 42 15.44 -0.18 1.63
CA THR A 42 14.55 0.80 2.29
C THR A 42 13.41 1.22 1.37
N ALA A 43 13.72 1.50 0.10
CA ALA A 43 12.70 1.85 -0.90
C ALA A 43 11.69 0.70 -1.12
N ALA A 44 12.16 -0.53 -1.21
CA ALA A 44 11.30 -1.71 -1.36
C ALA A 44 10.36 -1.88 -0.17
N ALA A 45 10.90 -1.83 1.06
CA ALA A 45 10.09 -1.93 2.28
C ALA A 45 9.03 -0.81 2.38
N LEU A 46 9.37 0.42 1.96
CA LEU A 46 8.41 1.52 1.90
C LEU A 46 7.31 1.29 0.87
N LEU A 47 7.67 0.82 -0.33
CA LEU A 47 6.72 0.54 -1.41
C LEU A 47 5.77 -0.61 -1.02
N GLU A 48 6.28 -1.67 -0.38
CA GLU A 48 5.46 -2.76 0.14
C GLU A 48 4.48 -2.26 1.21
N GLY A 49 4.97 -1.48 2.18
CA GLY A 49 4.13 -0.91 3.24
C GLY A 49 3.03 0.01 2.70
N LEU A 50 3.36 0.86 1.71
CA LEU A 50 2.39 1.71 1.03
C LEU A 50 1.39 0.88 0.21
N GLY A 51 1.86 -0.15 -0.50
CA GLY A 51 1.02 -1.07 -1.26
C GLY A 51 -0.01 -1.77 -0.37
N ALA A 52 0.43 -2.31 0.77
CA ALA A 52 -0.45 -2.94 1.75
C ALA A 52 -1.50 -1.95 2.29
N ARG A 53 -1.08 -0.73 2.64
CA ARG A 53 -2.01 0.30 3.13
C ARG A 53 -3.05 0.69 2.07
N ASN A 54 -2.62 0.87 0.82
CA ASN A 54 -3.52 1.16 -0.30
C ASN A 54 -4.49 0.00 -0.54
N ALA A 55 -4.03 -1.25 -0.45
CA ALA A 55 -4.90 -2.42 -0.61
C ALA A 55 -6.01 -2.47 0.46
N HIS A 56 -5.69 -2.14 1.73
CA HIS A 56 -6.70 -2.03 2.77
C HIS A 56 -7.73 -0.92 2.47
N GLN A 57 -7.25 0.26 2.07
CA GLN A 57 -8.11 1.39 1.72
C GLN A 57 -9.02 1.08 0.52
N GLU A 58 -8.47 0.50 -0.54
CA GLU A 58 -9.25 0.07 -1.70
C GLU A 58 -10.31 -0.97 -1.34
N THR A 59 -9.99 -1.91 -0.45
CA THR A 59 -10.95 -2.93 -0.01
C THR A 59 -12.13 -2.28 0.72
N ALA A 60 -11.87 -1.34 1.62
CA ALA A 60 -12.94 -0.57 2.28
C ALA A 60 -13.74 0.28 1.29
N LEU A 61 -13.09 0.93 0.33
CA LEU A 61 -13.77 1.73 -0.69
C LEU A 61 -14.64 0.87 -1.62
N ARG A 62 -14.20 -0.34 -1.99
CA ARG A 62 -15.00 -1.28 -2.78
C ARG A 62 -16.27 -1.68 -2.02
N ALA A 63 -16.16 -1.97 -0.72
CA ALA A 63 -17.32 -2.28 0.11
C ALA A 63 -18.28 -1.08 0.22
N TYR A 64 -17.78 0.14 0.40
CA TYR A 64 -18.64 1.34 0.40
C TYR A 64 -19.23 1.69 -0.97
N ALA A 65 -18.59 1.29 -2.07
CA ALA A 65 -19.11 1.50 -3.42
C ALA A 65 -20.19 0.49 -3.80
N ASP A 66 -20.30 -0.62 -3.08
CA ASP A 66 -21.35 -1.61 -3.27
C ASP A 66 -22.71 -1.04 -2.82
N ARG A 67 -23.71 -1.12 -3.70
CA ARG A 67 -25.06 -0.64 -3.39
C ARG A 67 -25.71 -1.48 -2.29
N GLU A 68 -25.46 -2.78 -2.27
CA GLU A 68 -26.05 -3.70 -1.27
C GLU A 68 -25.55 -3.38 0.14
N PHE A 69 -24.36 -2.77 0.28
CA PHE A 69 -23.83 -2.32 1.56
C PHE A 69 -24.74 -1.28 2.25
N TRP A 70 -25.45 -0.49 1.45
CA TRP A 70 -26.35 0.58 1.90
C TRP A 70 -27.82 0.18 1.88
N ASP A 71 -28.14 -1.07 1.53
CA ASP A 71 -29.53 -1.50 1.36
C ASP A 71 -30.22 -1.71 2.71
N ASP A 72 -31.12 -0.79 3.06
CA ASP A 72 -31.90 -0.83 4.29
C ASP A 72 -33.08 -1.82 4.22
N ASP A 73 -33.43 -2.32 3.03
CA ASP A 73 -34.52 -3.28 2.85
C ASP A 73 -34.11 -4.73 3.23
N LEU A 74 -32.82 -4.96 3.53
CA LEU A 74 -32.32 -6.25 3.99
C LEU A 74 -32.82 -6.59 5.41
N PRO A 75 -33.16 -7.86 5.71
CA PRO A 75 -33.51 -8.28 7.05
C PRO A 75 -32.36 -7.99 8.04
N GLY A 76 -32.58 -7.03 8.94
CA GLY A 76 -31.56 -6.55 9.88
C GLY A 76 -31.01 -5.15 9.58
N GLY A 77 -31.45 -4.49 8.50
CA GLY A 77 -30.99 -3.18 8.06
C GLY A 77 -29.65 -3.22 7.30
N SER A 78 -29.22 -2.07 6.76
CA SER A 78 -28.00 -1.99 5.95
C SER A 78 -26.73 -2.34 6.74
N LEU A 79 -25.75 -2.95 6.05
CA LEU A 79 -24.42 -3.19 6.60
C LEU A 79 -23.75 -1.88 7.05
N ALA A 80 -23.99 -0.79 6.32
CA ALA A 80 -23.55 0.55 6.67
C ALA A 80 -24.03 1.00 8.08
N SER A 81 -25.29 0.71 8.42
CA SER A 81 -25.88 1.05 9.71
C SER A 81 -25.21 0.32 10.88
N HIS A 82 -24.69 -0.88 10.63
CA HIS A 82 -23.94 -1.66 11.61
C HIS A 82 -22.47 -1.24 11.70
N ASP A 83 -21.81 -0.97 10.57
CA ASP A 83 -20.40 -0.60 10.52
C ASP A 83 -20.12 0.73 11.23
N LYS A 84 -20.96 1.75 11.04
CA LYS A 84 -20.80 3.08 11.67
C LYS A 84 -19.39 3.66 11.47
N GLY A 85 -18.78 3.41 10.30
CA GLY A 85 -17.44 3.86 9.93
C GLY A 85 -16.31 3.11 10.64
N ALA A 86 -16.55 1.95 11.25
CA ALA A 86 -15.51 1.14 11.87
C ALA A 86 -14.47 0.71 10.85
N MET A 87 -14.92 0.26 9.68
CA MET A 87 -14.07 -0.11 8.57
C MET A 87 -13.15 1.04 8.13
N ALA A 88 -13.69 2.26 8.03
CA ALA A 88 -12.90 3.44 7.66
C ALA A 88 -11.83 3.76 8.73
N ARG A 89 -12.19 3.71 10.01
CA ARG A 89 -11.24 3.94 11.11
C ARG A 89 -10.13 2.90 11.13
N ASN A 90 -10.45 1.64 10.87
CA ASN A 90 -9.49 0.55 10.83
C ASN A 90 -8.45 0.75 9.72
N VAL A 91 -8.89 0.98 8.47
CA VAL A 91 -7.96 1.13 7.34
C VAL A 91 -7.12 2.41 7.42
N LEU A 92 -7.67 3.49 7.97
CA LEU A 92 -6.91 4.72 8.22
C LEU A 92 -5.83 4.53 9.29
N ALA A 93 -6.05 3.62 10.25
CA ALA A 93 -5.07 3.19 11.23
C ALA A 93 -4.10 2.10 10.69
N GLY A 94 -4.20 1.72 9.41
CA GLY A 94 -3.35 0.71 8.79
C GLY A 94 -3.75 -0.74 9.08
N ARG A 95 -4.95 -0.97 9.63
CA ARG A 95 -5.48 -2.31 9.92
C ARG A 95 -6.36 -2.80 8.77
N GLU A 96 -6.68 -4.09 8.79
CA GLU A 96 -7.66 -4.64 7.87
C GLU A 96 -9.06 -4.03 8.05
N PRO A 97 -9.88 -3.95 6.99
CA PRO A 97 -11.23 -3.39 7.04
C PRO A 97 -12.11 -3.99 8.16
N PHE A 98 -12.14 -5.32 8.27
CA PHE A 98 -12.96 -6.06 9.24
C PHE A 98 -12.16 -6.47 10.49
N TYR A 99 -11.37 -5.55 11.04
CA TYR A 99 -10.59 -5.82 12.23
C TYR A 99 -11.43 -5.61 13.50
N ASN A 100 -11.64 -6.68 14.25
CA ASN A 100 -12.25 -6.65 15.59
C ASN A 100 -11.15 -6.86 16.64
N CYS A 101 -10.90 -5.86 17.48
CA CYS A 101 -10.20 -6.08 18.74
C CYS A 101 -11.17 -6.76 19.71
N GLU A 102 -10.93 -8.01 20.07
CA GLU A 102 -11.38 -8.52 21.38
C GLU A 102 -10.55 -7.90 22.51
#